data_AF-A0A960LMX4-F1
#
_entry.id   AF-A0A960LMX4-F1
#
_cell.length_a   1.000
_cell.length_b   1.000
_cell.length_c   1.000
_cell.angle_alpha   90.00
_cell.angle_beta   90.00
_cell.angle_gamma   90.00
#
_symmetry.space_group_name_H-M   'P 1'
#
loop_
_entity.id
_entity.type
_entity.pdbx_description
1 polymer ?
#
loop_
_entity_poly.entity_id
_entity_poly.type
_entity_poly.pdbx_seq_one_letter_code
_entity_poly.pdbx_strand_id
1 'polypeptide(L)'
;DPNVRQPAVVANGSLGGWVTTMSEHGAMTQLAKTEDLSLDELIEAVFLRLLTRQPTDEERVVYAELLSEGYAERVIPEAQRPPVVKLPPLNHVSWSNHLSADANRIKIEMEKRAREGDPPTVALRADWRERMEDMLWAVMNSPEFVYIP
;
A
#
# COMPACT_ATOMS: atom_id res chain seq x y z
N ASP A 1 2.08 -30.07 -9.64
CA ASP A 1 1.34 -29.00 -10.32
C ASP A 1 1.32 -27.73 -9.50
N PRO A 2 1.81 -26.61 -10.05
CA PRO A 2 1.64 -25.29 -9.48
C PRO A 2 0.15 -24.98 -9.34
N ASN A 3 -0.26 -24.38 -8.22
CA ASN A 3 -1.65 -24.11 -7.90
C ASN A 3 -1.87 -22.60 -7.73
N VAL A 4 -2.65 -22.01 -8.63
CA VAL A 4 -3.04 -20.58 -8.71
C VAL A 4 -3.86 -20.08 -7.50
N ARG A 5 -4.14 -20.92 -6.49
CA ARG A 5 -4.90 -20.51 -5.30
C ARG A 5 -4.13 -19.60 -4.35
N GLN A 6 -2.79 -19.65 -4.29
CA GLN A 6 -2.03 -18.73 -3.43
C GLN A 6 -2.10 -17.25 -3.89
N PRO A 7 -1.98 -16.96 -5.20
CA PRO A 7 -2.26 -15.62 -5.75
C PRO A 7 -3.67 -15.11 -5.42
N ALA A 8 -4.68 -15.98 -5.50
CA ALA A 8 -6.06 -15.59 -5.18
C ALA A 8 -6.23 -15.17 -3.70
N VAL A 9 -5.45 -15.70 -2.77
CA VAL A 9 -5.52 -15.30 -1.35
C VAL A 9 -4.86 -13.95 -1.09
N VAL A 10 -3.80 -13.61 -1.83
CA VAL A 10 -3.21 -12.26 -1.79
C VAL A 10 -4.11 -11.26 -2.51
N ALA A 11 -4.63 -11.63 -3.69
CA ALA A 11 -5.49 -10.78 -4.51
C ALA A 11 -6.88 -10.53 -3.90
N ASN A 12 -7.45 -11.50 -3.17
CA ASN A 12 -8.79 -11.41 -2.55
C ASN A 12 -8.75 -11.30 -1.02
N GLY A 13 -7.56 -11.25 -0.41
CA GLY A 13 -7.38 -11.06 1.03
C GLY A 13 -7.20 -9.59 1.38
N SER A 14 -7.47 -9.22 2.64
CA SER A 14 -7.21 -7.86 3.14
C SER A 14 -5.73 -7.44 3.01
N LEU A 15 -4.82 -8.43 2.94
CA LEU A 15 -3.39 -8.20 2.76
C LEU A 15 -3.06 -7.47 1.44
N GLY A 16 -3.75 -7.78 0.34
CA GLY A 16 -3.50 -7.11 -0.94
C GLY A 16 -3.75 -5.61 -0.81
N GLY A 17 -4.90 -5.24 -0.23
CA GLY A 17 -5.23 -3.85 0.08
C GLY A 17 -4.22 -3.19 1.03
N TRP A 18 -3.78 -3.89 2.07
CA TRP A 18 -2.80 -3.32 3.02
C TRP A 18 -1.44 -3.03 2.38
N VAL A 19 -1.01 -3.86 1.43
CA VAL A 19 0.31 -3.71 0.80
C VAL A 19 0.27 -2.70 -0.34
N THR A 20 -0.84 -2.61 -1.08
CA THR A 20 -0.98 -1.61 -2.15
C THR A 20 -1.36 -0.23 -1.64
N THR A 21 -2.13 -0.13 -0.54
CA THR A 21 -2.54 1.17 0.01
C THR A 21 -1.34 1.91 0.61
N MET A 22 -1.09 3.12 0.10
CA MET A 22 -0.01 3.98 0.58
C MET A 22 -0.44 4.74 1.83
N SER A 23 -0.23 4.15 3.01
CA SER A 23 -0.52 4.79 4.30
C SER A 23 0.58 5.77 4.76
N GLU A 24 0.30 6.61 5.75
CA GLU A 24 1.23 7.64 6.27
C GLU A 24 2.62 7.13 6.66
N HIS A 25 2.67 5.93 7.25
CA HIS A 25 3.91 5.31 7.72
C HIS A 25 4.40 4.20 6.80
N GLY A 26 3.70 3.97 5.68
CA GLY A 26 4.04 2.97 4.68
C GLY A 26 5.37 3.24 4.01
N ALA A 27 6.14 2.18 3.77
CA ALA A 27 7.47 2.33 3.21
C ALA A 27 7.46 2.77 1.73
N MET A 28 6.44 2.37 0.96
CA MET A 28 6.23 2.87 -0.41
C MET A 28 5.88 4.36 -0.40
N THR A 29 5.11 4.82 0.59
CA THR A 29 4.84 6.26 0.79
C THR A 29 6.12 7.04 1.06
N GLN A 30 7.02 6.53 1.91
CA GLN A 30 8.30 7.21 2.16
C GLN A 30 9.17 7.23 0.91
N LEU A 31 9.23 6.12 0.16
CA LEU A 31 9.97 6.06 -1.10
C LEU A 31 9.44 7.10 -2.09
N ALA A 32 8.13 7.13 -2.32
CA ALA A 32 7.49 8.08 -3.21
C ALA A 32 7.66 9.55 -2.78
N LYS A 33 7.86 9.85 -1.49
CA LYS A 33 8.09 11.22 -1.00
C LYS A 33 9.52 11.72 -1.17
N THR A 34 10.46 10.89 -1.64
CA THR A 34 11.86 11.29 -1.81
C THR A 34 11.99 12.33 -2.92
N GLU A 35 12.38 13.56 -2.58
CA GLU A 35 12.41 14.68 -3.54
C GLU A 35 13.46 14.49 -4.64
N ASP A 36 14.66 13.99 -4.28
CA ASP A 36 15.78 13.82 -5.20
C ASP A 36 15.74 12.53 -6.03
N LEU A 37 14.61 11.80 -6.02
CA LEU A 37 14.44 10.55 -6.76
C LEU A 37 13.77 10.83 -8.10
N SER A 38 14.40 10.46 -9.21
CA SER A 38 13.75 10.50 -10.52
C SER A 38 12.63 9.46 -10.63
N LEU A 39 11.72 9.63 -11.58
CA LEU A 39 10.63 8.67 -11.80
C LEU A 39 11.16 7.28 -12.16
N ASP A 40 12.20 7.21 -13.00
CA ASP A 40 12.82 5.93 -13.37
C ASP A 40 13.46 5.25 -12.16
N GLU A 41 14.17 5.99 -11.30
CA GLU A 41 14.75 5.45 -10.07
C GLU A 41 13.67 5.01 -9.07
N LEU A 42 12.53 5.69 -9.02
CA LEU A 42 11.38 5.24 -8.22
C LEU A 42 10.87 3.89 -8.73
N ILE A 43 10.66 3.75 -10.04
CA ILE A 43 10.19 2.51 -10.66
C ILE A 43 11.19 1.38 -10.38
N GLU A 44 12.48 1.62 -10.57
CA GLU A 44 13.54 0.67 -10.26
C GLU A 44 13.53 0.23 -8.79
N ALA A 45 13.42 1.19 -7.86
CA ALA A 45 13.37 0.89 -6.43
C ALA A 45 12.14 0.06 -6.05
N VAL A 46 11.00 0.28 -6.69
CA VAL A 46 9.77 -0.51 -6.49
C VAL A 46 9.98 -1.95 -6.98
N PHE A 47 10.51 -2.12 -8.19
CA PHE A 47 10.81 -3.43 -8.76
C PHE A 47 11.82 -4.22 -7.93
N LEU A 48 12.90 -3.58 -7.49
CA LEU A 48 13.89 -4.21 -6.62
C LEU A 48 13.27 -4.64 -5.28
N ARG A 49 12.34 -3.84 -4.75
CA ARG A 49 11.70 -4.13 -3.46
C ARG A 49 10.64 -5.24 -3.54
N LEU A 50 9.91 -5.33 -4.65
CA LEU A 50 8.81 -6.29 -4.81
C LEU A 50 9.26 -7.59 -5.49
N LEU A 51 10.10 -7.49 -6.52
CA LEU A 51 10.51 -8.62 -7.37
C LEU A 51 12.01 -8.93 -7.30
N THR A 52 12.79 -8.16 -6.54
CA THR A 52 14.25 -8.38 -6.37
C THR A 52 15.06 -8.34 -7.66
N ARG A 53 14.55 -7.66 -8.68
CA ARG A 53 15.23 -7.40 -9.97
C ARG A 53 14.96 -5.98 -10.46
N GLN A 54 15.67 -5.57 -11.50
CA GLN A 54 15.36 -4.34 -12.23
C GLN A 54 14.16 -4.54 -13.18
N PRO A 55 13.37 -3.49 -13.48
CA PRO A 55 12.35 -3.54 -14.52
C PRO A 55 12.99 -3.81 -15.89
N THR A 56 12.24 -4.45 -16.80
CA THR A 56 12.62 -4.46 -18.22
C THR A 56 12.41 -3.08 -18.84
N ASP A 57 12.94 -2.86 -20.04
CA ASP A 57 12.75 -1.58 -20.74
C ASP A 57 11.27 -1.33 -21.06
N GLU A 58 10.51 -2.36 -21.41
CA GLU A 58 9.07 -2.25 -21.64
C GLU A 58 8.31 -1.91 -20.36
N GLU A 59 8.62 -2.58 -19.24
CA GLU A 59 8.01 -2.29 -17.95
C GLU A 59 8.31 -0.86 -17.52
N ARG A 60 9.55 -0.40 -17.69
CA ARG A 60 9.95 0.98 -17.38
C ARG A 60 9.11 1.97 -18.19
N VAL A 61 8.96 1.77 -19.50
CA VAL A 61 8.14 2.65 -20.36
C VAL A 61 6.69 2.69 -19.91
N VAL A 62 6.07 1.53 -19.66
CA VAL A 62 4.67 1.44 -19.24
C VAL A 62 4.41 2.19 -17.93
N TYR A 63 5.26 1.97 -16.92
CA TYR A 63 5.07 2.62 -15.62
C TYR A 63 5.50 4.08 -15.61
N ALA A 64 6.48 4.48 -16.43
CA ALA A 64 6.83 5.88 -16.61
C ALA A 64 5.67 6.65 -17.26
N GLU A 65 5.03 6.09 -18.28
CA GLU A 65 3.82 6.67 -18.88
C GLU A 65 2.72 6.85 -17.84
N LEU A 66 2.42 5.78 -17.08
CA LEU A 66 1.40 5.80 -16.03
C LEU A 66 1.64 6.87 -14.96
N LEU A 67 2.88 7.08 -14.54
CA LEU A 67 3.22 7.90 -13.36
C LEU A 67 3.78 9.28 -13.68
N SER A 68 4.08 9.58 -14.95
CA SER A 68 4.71 10.83 -15.39
C SER A 68 3.90 12.08 -15.02
N GLU A 69 2.60 12.07 -15.33
CA GLU A 69 1.71 13.21 -15.05
C GLU A 69 1.66 13.47 -13.54
N GLY A 70 2.03 14.68 -13.11
CA GLY A 70 1.98 15.09 -11.70
C GLY A 70 3.10 14.53 -10.81
N TYR A 71 4.10 13.82 -11.36
CA TYR A 71 5.22 13.29 -10.59
C TYR A 71 6.01 14.39 -9.86
N ALA A 72 6.31 15.49 -10.55
CA ALA A 72 7.12 16.58 -10.02
C ALA A 72 6.44 17.23 -8.81
N GLU A 73 5.12 17.37 -8.84
CA GLU A 73 4.40 18.00 -7.76
C GLU A 73 3.82 16.99 -6.75
N ARG A 74 3.90 15.67 -6.98
CA ARG A 74 3.15 14.62 -6.25
C ARG A 74 3.09 14.76 -4.73
N VAL A 75 4.15 15.27 -4.11
CA VAL A 75 4.23 15.49 -2.66
C VAL A 75 3.54 16.80 -2.29
N ILE A 76 2.56 16.71 -1.40
CA ILE A 76 1.89 17.89 -0.84
C ILE A 76 2.82 18.51 0.21
N PRO A 77 3.15 19.81 0.13
CA PRO A 77 3.96 20.50 1.14
C PRO A 77 3.32 20.38 2.52
N GLU A 78 4.12 20.20 3.57
CA GLU A 78 3.63 19.93 4.93
C GLU A 78 2.61 20.97 5.41
N ALA A 79 2.85 22.26 5.12
CA ALA A 79 1.96 23.36 5.47
C ALA A 79 0.58 23.33 4.77
N GLN A 80 0.43 22.52 3.71
CA GLN A 80 -0.78 22.41 2.91
C GLN A 80 -1.46 21.05 3.07
N ARG A 81 -0.90 20.14 3.89
CA ARG A 81 -1.46 18.80 4.08
C ARG A 81 -2.75 18.88 4.88
N PRO A 82 -3.80 18.15 4.46
CA PRO A 82 -4.95 17.87 5.31
C PRO A 82 -4.52 17.20 6.62
N PRO A 83 -5.34 17.27 7.69
CA PRO A 83 -5.07 16.49 8.88
C PRO A 83 -5.11 14.99 8.56
N VAL A 84 -4.12 14.26 9.08
CA VAL A 84 -4.06 12.79 8.98
C VAL A 84 -5.33 12.19 9.58
N VAL A 85 -5.93 11.24 8.86
CA VAL A 85 -7.06 10.45 9.36
C VAL A 85 -6.55 9.55 10.48
N LYS A 86 -6.93 9.86 11.73
CA LYS A 86 -6.58 9.07 12.91
C LYS A 86 -7.81 8.32 13.42
N LEU A 87 -7.74 7.00 13.46
CA LEU A 87 -8.77 6.19 14.09
C LEU A 87 -8.65 6.32 15.62
N PRO A 88 -9.77 6.50 16.35
CA PRO A 88 -9.73 6.62 17.81
C PRO A 88 -9.19 5.32 18.43
N PRO A 89 -8.34 5.37 19.47
CA PRO A 89 -7.78 4.17 20.06
C PRO A 89 -8.89 3.26 20.61
N LEU A 90 -8.70 1.95 20.46
CA LEU A 90 -9.58 0.97 21.07
C LEU A 90 -9.05 0.58 22.45
N ASN A 91 -9.96 0.38 23.40
CA ASN A 91 -9.60 -0.12 24.72
C ASN A 91 -9.01 -1.54 24.60
N HIS A 92 -8.10 -1.90 25.51
CA HIS A 92 -7.51 -3.24 25.51
C HIS A 92 -8.49 -4.29 26.07
N VAL A 93 -8.53 -5.45 25.41
CA VAL A 93 -9.20 -6.65 25.89
C VAL A 93 -8.16 -7.58 26.50
N SER A 94 -8.41 -8.02 27.73
CA SER A 94 -7.56 -8.92 28.52
C SER A 94 -8.41 -10.01 29.20
N TRP A 95 -7.75 -10.96 29.87
CA TRP A 95 -8.43 -11.97 30.68
C TRP A 95 -9.41 -11.39 31.71
N SER A 96 -9.13 -10.21 32.27
CA SER A 96 -10.00 -9.62 33.30
C SER A 96 -11.31 -9.03 32.76
N ASN A 97 -11.42 -8.77 31.45
CA ASN A 97 -12.64 -8.18 30.84
C ASN A 97 -13.20 -8.96 29.64
N HIS A 98 -12.61 -10.11 29.27
CA HIS A 98 -12.94 -10.84 28.04
C HIS A 98 -14.38 -11.35 27.91
N LEU A 99 -15.13 -11.49 29.02
CA LEU A 99 -16.54 -11.90 29.01
C LEU A 99 -17.53 -10.72 29.05
N SER A 100 -17.04 -9.47 28.96
CA SER A 100 -17.90 -8.29 28.90
C SER A 100 -18.46 -8.07 27.49
N ALA A 101 -19.68 -7.51 27.39
CA ALA A 101 -20.26 -7.11 26.11
C ALA A 101 -19.38 -6.07 25.37
N ASP A 102 -18.70 -5.20 26.13
CA ASP A 102 -17.75 -4.24 25.58
C ASP A 102 -16.53 -4.91 24.94
N ALA A 103 -16.03 -6.03 25.50
CA ALA A 103 -14.93 -6.78 24.88
C ALA A 103 -15.31 -7.32 23.49
N ASN A 104 -16.53 -7.83 23.32
CA ASN A 104 -17.04 -8.26 22.01
C ASN A 104 -17.12 -7.09 21.02
N ARG A 105 -17.67 -5.94 21.44
CA ARG A 105 -17.76 -4.73 20.61
C ARG A 105 -16.37 -4.27 20.14
N ILE A 106 -15.39 -4.28 21.04
CA ILE A 106 -14.01 -3.92 20.72
C ILE A 106 -13.42 -4.90 19.70
N LYS A 107 -13.59 -6.22 19.89
CA LYS A 107 -13.03 -7.22 18.96
C LYS A 107 -13.64 -7.14 17.57
N ILE A 108 -14.95 -6.90 17.46
CA ILE A 108 -15.62 -6.69 16.17
C ILE A 108 -15.07 -5.44 15.47
N GLU A 109 -14.89 -4.34 16.20
CA GLU A 109 -14.32 -3.11 15.62
C GLU A 109 -12.83 -3.29 15.25
N MET A 110 -12.05 -4.04 16.04
CA MET A 110 -10.67 -4.40 15.67
C MET A 110 -10.62 -5.20 14.36
N GLU A 111 -11.52 -6.19 14.20
CA GLU A 111 -11.61 -6.98 12.97
C GLU A 111 -11.98 -6.10 11.77
N LYS A 112 -12.97 -5.21 11.95
CA LYS A 112 -13.38 -4.26 10.91
C LYS A 112 -12.20 -3.39 10.47
N ARG A 113 -11.50 -2.75 11.41
CA ARG A 113 -10.34 -1.90 11.11
C ARG A 113 -9.19 -2.68 10.47
N ALA A 114 -8.97 -3.92 10.91
CA ALA A 114 -8.02 -4.79 10.25
C ALA A 114 -8.44 -4.99 8.79
N ARG A 115 -9.68 -5.38 8.52
CA ARG A 115 -10.15 -5.59 7.13
C ARG A 115 -10.02 -4.33 6.26
N GLU A 116 -10.30 -3.15 6.81
CA GLU A 116 -10.19 -1.86 6.11
C GLU A 116 -8.73 -1.43 5.87
N GLY A 117 -7.82 -1.76 6.79
CA GLY A 117 -6.42 -1.31 6.72
C GLY A 117 -6.24 0.15 7.18
N ASP A 118 -5.01 0.62 7.07
CA ASP A 118 -4.70 2.03 7.35
C ASP A 118 -5.28 2.94 6.27
N PRO A 119 -5.74 4.16 6.63
CA PRO A 119 -6.21 5.12 5.64
C PRO A 119 -5.08 5.56 4.70
N PRO A 120 -5.41 5.96 3.46
CA PRO A 120 -4.42 6.51 2.53
C PRO A 120 -3.74 7.76 3.08
N THR A 121 -2.50 7.97 2.65
CA THR A 121 -1.71 9.13 3.04
C THR A 121 -2.30 10.45 2.53
N VAL A 122 -2.19 11.49 3.34
CA VAL A 122 -2.50 12.88 3.01
C VAL A 122 -1.27 13.65 2.50
N ALA A 123 -0.11 13.00 2.44
CA ALA A 123 1.15 13.61 2.00
C ALA A 123 1.35 13.56 0.48
N LEU A 124 0.55 12.77 -0.25
CA LEU A 124 0.60 12.64 -1.70
C LEU A 124 -0.71 13.14 -2.31
N ARG A 125 -0.65 13.74 -3.51
CA ARG A 125 -1.86 14.05 -4.27
C ARG A 125 -2.60 12.76 -4.62
N ALA A 126 -3.90 12.73 -4.35
CA ALA A 126 -4.72 11.52 -4.45
C ALA A 126 -4.66 10.87 -5.83
N ASP A 127 -4.81 11.66 -6.90
CA ASP A 127 -4.74 11.16 -8.28
C ASP A 127 -3.42 10.44 -8.60
N TRP A 128 -2.28 11.07 -8.26
CA TRP A 128 -0.97 10.45 -8.48
C TRP A 128 -0.74 9.24 -7.58
N ARG A 129 -1.15 9.33 -6.31
CA ARG A 129 -1.07 8.22 -5.35
C ARG A 129 -1.83 7.01 -5.87
N GLU A 130 -3.06 7.17 -6.35
CA GLU A 130 -3.89 6.06 -6.83
C GLU A 130 -3.25 5.34 -8.01
N ARG A 131 -2.63 6.07 -8.97
CA ARG A 131 -1.86 5.45 -10.05
C ARG A 131 -0.62 4.69 -9.56
N MET A 132 0.04 5.18 -8.51
CA MET A 132 1.13 4.46 -7.85
C MET A 132 0.63 3.20 -7.14
N GLU A 133 -0.53 3.26 -6.48
CA GLU A 133 -1.20 2.11 -5.86
C GLU A 133 -1.61 1.07 -6.92
N ASP A 134 -2.05 1.50 -8.10
CA ASP A 134 -2.35 0.64 -9.25
C ASP A 134 -1.10 -0.07 -9.79
N MET A 135 0.03 0.64 -9.91
CA MET A 135 1.32 0.01 -10.24
C MET A 135 1.70 -1.06 -9.22
N LEU A 136 1.62 -0.75 -7.91
CA LEU A 136 1.94 -1.71 -6.85
C LEU A 136 1.04 -2.94 -6.94
N TRP A 137 -0.26 -2.74 -7.20
CA TRP A 137 -1.22 -3.82 -7.41
C TRP A 137 -0.85 -4.66 -8.63
N ALA A 138 -0.54 -4.04 -9.77
CA ALA A 138 -0.17 -4.74 -11.00
C ALA A 138 1.10 -5.57 -10.84
N VAL A 139 2.15 -5.02 -10.23
CA VAL A 139 3.42 -5.72 -10.00
C VAL A 139 3.23 -6.91 -9.06
N MET A 140 2.48 -6.75 -7.95
CA MET A 140 2.21 -7.85 -7.03
C MET A 140 1.30 -8.94 -7.60
N ASN A 141 0.43 -8.61 -8.56
CA ASN A 141 -0.41 -9.58 -9.25
C ASN A 141 0.23 -10.11 -10.54
N SER A 142 1.47 -9.73 -10.83
CA SER A 142 2.21 -10.25 -11.98
C SER A 142 2.48 -11.75 -11.82
N PRO A 143 2.57 -12.51 -12.93
CA PRO A 143 2.92 -13.94 -12.88
C PRO A 143 4.24 -14.24 -12.18
N GLU A 144 5.16 -13.28 -12.11
CA GLU A 144 6.47 -13.42 -11.48
C GLU A 144 6.42 -13.35 -9.95
N PHE A 145 5.48 -12.58 -9.39
CA PHE A 145 5.27 -12.58 -7.95
C PHE A 145 4.73 -13.94 -7.44
N VAL A 146 4.15 -14.74 -8.34
CA VAL A 146 3.64 -16.07 -8.03
C VAL A 146 4.80 -17.04 -7.89
N TYR A 147 5.12 -17.41 -6.64
CA TYR A 147 6.06 -18.49 -6.35
C TYR A 147 5.55 -19.82 -6.94
N ILE A 148 6.33 -20.39 -7.85
CA ILE A 148 6.13 -21.73 -8.40
C ILE A 148 7.18 -22.66 -7.75
N PRO A 149 6.78 -23.60 -6.86
CA PRO A 149 7.69 -24.58 -6.27
C PRO A 149 8.22 -25.59 -7.28
#